data_AF-A0ABD0NR67-F1
#
_entry.id   AF-A0ABD0NR67-F1
#
_cell.length_a   1.000
_cell.length_b   1.000
_cell.length_c   1.000
_cell.angle_alpha   90.00
_cell.angle_beta   90.00
_cell.angle_gamma   90.00
#
_symmetry.space_group_name_H-M   'P 1'
#
loop_
_entity.id
_entity.type
_entity.pdbx_description
1 polymer ?
#
loop_
_entity_poly.entity_id
_entity_poly.type
_entity_poly.pdbx_seq_one_letter_code
_entity_poly.pdbx_strand_id
1 'polypeptide(L)'
;EVITGFLYSVLILAVLQPMLHDIDTFYLTHNYAPLVVLLVHVGFSLVAFSLDTWSTSRGDTAQALATAAGAALACRLNQQLGLQPDPPQEALPLTLPLIDGALLTRSIMRLLVGVAVLLAVRAAMKAVAIPLACKIFGVPSDDVRKARQHAQVELAYRFMVYGTVAYCCAFLVPLLFGFLGLS
;
A
#
# COMPACT_ATOMS: atom_id res chain seq x y z
N GLU A 1 -4.36 10.80 23.65
CA GLU A 1 -3.93 9.98 22.50
C GLU A 1 -5.09 9.46 21.63
N VAL A 2 -5.87 8.43 22.04
CA VAL A 2 -6.87 7.79 21.14
C VAL A 2 -8.00 8.74 20.71
N ILE A 3 -8.61 9.46 21.64
CA ILE A 3 -9.71 10.40 21.35
C ILE A 3 -9.23 11.53 20.42
N THR A 4 -8.04 12.07 20.67
CA THR A 4 -7.42 13.11 19.85
C THR A 4 -7.17 12.62 18.43
N GLY A 5 -6.59 11.43 18.27
CA GLY A 5 -6.36 10.82 16.95
C GLY A 5 -7.67 10.56 16.19
N PHE A 6 -8.71 10.10 16.88
CA PHE A 6 -10.05 9.95 16.30
C PHE A 6 -10.61 11.29 15.81
N LEU A 7 -10.56 12.35 16.65
CA LEU A 7 -11.05 13.67 16.28
C LEU A 7 -10.30 14.27 15.08
N TYR A 8 -8.97 14.12 15.03
CA TYR A 8 -8.19 14.53 13.86
C TYR A 8 -8.58 13.74 12.60
N SER A 9 -8.82 12.43 12.72
CA SER A 9 -9.23 11.61 11.58
C SER A 9 -10.60 12.04 11.03
N VAL A 10 -11.56 12.33 11.91
CA VAL A 10 -12.87 12.86 11.52
C VAL A 10 -12.73 14.24 10.86
N LEU A 11 -11.90 15.13 11.42
CA LEU A 11 -11.67 16.45 10.84
C LEU A 11 -11.03 16.36 9.44
N ILE A 12 -9.97 15.54 9.29
CA ILE A 12 -9.32 15.31 8.00
C ILE A 12 -10.32 14.75 7.00
N LEU A 13 -11.13 13.76 7.40
CA LEU A 13 -12.15 13.19 6.53
C LEU A 13 -13.21 14.21 6.13
N ALA A 14 -13.71 15.03 7.06
CA ALA A 14 -14.70 16.06 6.77
C ALA A 14 -14.16 17.11 5.78
N VAL A 15 -12.88 17.48 5.89
CA VAL A 15 -12.23 18.42 4.98
C VAL A 15 -11.97 17.79 3.60
N LEU A 16 -11.58 16.52 3.56
CA LEU A 16 -11.30 15.81 2.30
C LEU A 16 -12.56 15.33 1.59
N GLN A 17 -13.67 15.09 2.31
CA GLN A 17 -14.92 14.56 1.79
C GLN A 17 -15.39 15.20 0.48
N PRO A 18 -15.43 16.53 0.32
CA PRO A 18 -15.86 17.14 -0.94
C PRO A 18 -14.93 16.84 -2.13
N MET A 19 -13.67 16.48 -1.88
CA MET A 19 -12.66 16.23 -2.90
C MET A 19 -12.44 14.73 -3.18
N LEU A 20 -13.00 13.82 -2.36
CA LEU A 20 -12.71 12.38 -2.46
C LEU A 20 -13.08 11.80 -3.82
N HIS A 21 -14.23 12.21 -4.38
CA HIS A 21 -14.68 11.73 -5.68
C HIS A 21 -13.72 12.15 -6.82
N ASP A 22 -13.24 13.39 -6.78
CA ASP A 22 -12.30 13.90 -7.78
C ASP A 22 -10.94 13.22 -7.66
N ILE A 23 -10.46 12.99 -6.43
CA ILE A 23 -9.20 12.28 -6.15
C ILE A 23 -9.27 10.84 -6.65
N ASP A 24 -10.37 10.14 -6.34
CA ASP A 24 -10.56 8.75 -6.75
C ASP A 24 -10.63 8.63 -8.27
N THR A 25 -11.47 9.46 -8.90
CA THR A 25 -11.57 9.57 -10.36
C THR A 25 -10.22 9.86 -10.98
N PHE A 26 -9.42 10.75 -10.38
CA PHE A 26 -8.07 11.06 -10.83
C PHE A 26 -7.15 9.84 -10.78
N TYR A 27 -7.06 9.14 -9.65
CA TYR A 27 -6.20 7.96 -9.44
C TYR A 27 -6.51 6.85 -10.46
N LEU A 28 -7.79 6.63 -10.66
CA LEU A 28 -8.36 5.58 -11.48
C LEU A 28 -8.19 5.85 -12.98
N THR A 29 -8.57 7.04 -13.45
CA THR A 29 -8.74 7.27 -14.90
C THR A 29 -7.55 7.97 -15.58
N HIS A 30 -6.83 8.86 -14.91
CA HIS A 30 -5.91 9.79 -15.61
C HIS A 30 -4.53 9.18 -15.88
N ASN A 31 -4.02 9.23 -17.11
CA ASN A 31 -2.76 8.57 -17.50
C ASN A 31 -1.53 8.93 -16.66
N TYR A 32 -1.46 10.16 -16.12
CA TYR A 32 -0.34 10.62 -15.30
C TYR A 32 -0.53 10.36 -13.80
N ALA A 33 -1.67 9.80 -13.38
CA ALA A 33 -1.95 9.53 -11.97
C ALA A 33 -0.91 8.63 -11.29
N PRO A 34 -0.39 7.55 -11.91
CA PRO A 34 0.67 6.74 -11.30
C PRO A 34 1.90 7.56 -10.90
N LEU A 35 2.31 8.47 -11.78
CA LEU A 35 3.46 9.33 -11.54
C LEU A 35 3.16 10.32 -10.40
N VAL A 36 1.99 10.96 -10.42
CA VAL A 36 1.59 11.92 -9.38
C VAL A 36 1.46 11.24 -8.02
N VAL A 37 0.82 10.07 -7.94
CA VAL A 37 0.70 9.27 -6.73
C VAL A 37 2.09 8.97 -6.16
N LEU A 38 3.03 8.49 -6.98
CA LEU A 38 4.38 8.21 -6.54
C LEU A 38 5.10 9.48 -6.04
N LEU A 39 5.09 10.56 -6.83
CA LEU A 39 5.78 11.80 -6.47
C LEU A 39 5.24 12.41 -5.17
N VAL A 40 3.91 12.45 -5.00
CA VAL A 40 3.27 12.99 -3.80
C VAL A 40 3.63 12.16 -2.56
N HIS A 41 3.51 10.83 -2.63
CA HIS A 41 3.78 9.98 -1.47
C HIS A 41 5.27 9.92 -1.12
N VAL A 42 6.16 9.90 -2.11
CA VAL A 42 7.61 10.02 -1.88
C VAL A 42 7.95 11.39 -1.30
N GLY A 43 7.37 12.47 -1.84
CA GLY A 43 7.55 13.83 -1.35
C GLY A 43 7.17 13.98 0.12
N PHE A 44 5.97 13.52 0.51
CA PHE A 44 5.56 13.51 1.91
C PHE A 44 6.44 12.61 2.78
N SER A 45 6.93 11.49 2.25
CA SER A 45 7.83 10.62 2.99
C SER A 45 9.19 11.28 3.22
N LEU A 46 9.69 12.06 2.26
CA LEU A 46 10.90 12.86 2.41
C LEU A 46 10.73 13.95 3.46
N VAL A 47 9.57 14.64 3.49
CA VAL A 47 9.24 15.63 4.52
C VAL A 47 9.17 14.98 5.91
N ALA A 48 8.55 13.81 6.03
CA ALA A 48 8.58 13.05 7.29
C ALA A 48 10.02 12.69 7.69
N PHE A 49 10.88 12.40 6.71
CA PHE A 49 12.30 12.11 6.92
C PHE A 49 13.20 13.35 7.02
N SER A 50 12.69 14.57 6.90
CA SER A 50 13.49 15.80 7.10
C SER A 50 13.34 16.40 8.50
N LEU A 51 12.44 15.88 9.34
CA LEU A 51 12.26 16.36 10.71
C LEU A 51 13.50 16.07 11.57
N ASP A 52 13.94 17.06 12.36
CA ASP A 52 15.24 17.04 13.07
C ASP A 52 15.35 15.96 14.17
N THR A 53 14.21 15.53 14.72
CA THR A 53 14.19 14.50 15.76
C THR A 53 14.03 13.11 15.14
N TRP A 54 14.97 12.22 15.44
CA TRP A 54 14.79 10.80 15.14
C TRP A 54 13.65 10.25 15.99
N SER A 55 12.65 9.66 15.33
CA SER A 55 11.53 8.99 16.00
C SER A 55 11.07 7.79 15.20
N THR A 56 10.50 6.80 15.89
CA THR A 56 9.88 5.63 15.26
C THR A 56 8.74 6.04 14.32
N SER A 57 8.00 7.10 14.68
CA SER A 57 6.87 7.65 13.93
C SER A 57 7.20 8.07 12.49
N ARG A 58 8.42 8.55 12.23
CA ARG A 58 8.85 8.91 10.86
C ARG A 58 8.89 7.69 9.95
N GLY A 59 9.44 6.59 10.45
CA GLY A 59 9.49 5.32 9.75
C GLY A 59 8.10 4.76 9.49
N ASP A 60 7.21 4.86 10.47
CA ASP A 60 5.82 4.40 10.35
C ASP A 60 5.04 5.25 9.34
N THR A 61 5.27 6.56 9.31
CA THR A 61 4.66 7.49 8.34
C THR A 61 5.10 7.18 6.91
N ALA A 62 6.40 6.97 6.65
CA ALA A 62 6.87 6.60 5.32
C ALA A 62 6.35 5.21 4.90
N GLN A 63 6.23 4.27 5.84
CA GLN A 63 5.61 2.98 5.57
C GLN A 63 4.13 3.12 5.20
N ALA A 64 3.38 3.97 5.90
CA ALA A 64 1.98 4.26 5.59
C ALA A 64 1.83 4.90 4.20
N LEU A 65 2.67 5.89 3.88
CA LEU A 65 2.70 6.55 2.57
C LEU A 65 3.08 5.58 1.43
N ALA A 66 4.06 4.71 1.66
CA ALA A 66 4.44 3.67 0.71
C ALA A 66 3.28 2.70 0.46
N THR A 67 2.60 2.28 1.53
CA THR A 67 1.45 1.37 1.47
C THR A 67 0.31 2.00 0.67
N ALA A 68 -0.01 3.28 0.95
CA ALA A 68 -1.03 4.03 0.23
C ALA A 68 -0.70 4.17 -1.27
N ALA A 69 0.55 4.52 -1.60
CA ALA A 69 0.99 4.60 -3.00
C ALA A 69 0.87 3.25 -3.72
N GLY A 70 1.32 2.17 -3.09
CA GLY A 70 1.23 0.82 -3.65
C GLY A 70 -0.22 0.37 -3.89
N ALA A 71 -1.10 0.63 -2.92
CA ALA A 71 -2.52 0.34 -3.04
C ALA A 71 -3.19 1.15 -4.16
N ALA A 72 -2.94 2.47 -4.24
CA ALA A 72 -3.50 3.32 -5.28
C ALA A 72 -3.07 2.88 -6.70
N LEU A 73 -1.79 2.53 -6.87
CA LEU A 73 -1.28 1.98 -8.13
C LEU A 73 -1.95 0.64 -8.51
N ALA A 74 -2.16 -0.23 -7.52
CA ALA A 74 -2.86 -1.49 -7.73
C ALA A 74 -4.33 -1.29 -8.09
N CYS A 75 -5.04 -0.37 -7.42
CA CYS A 75 -6.44 -0.05 -7.73
C CYS A 75 -6.59 0.44 -9.18
N ARG A 76 -5.69 1.31 -9.63
CA ARG A 76 -5.68 1.73 -11.04
C ARG A 76 -5.49 0.55 -11.98
N LEU A 77 -4.52 -0.33 -11.71
CA LEU A 77 -4.29 -1.49 -12.58
C LEU A 77 -5.49 -2.45 -12.58
N ASN A 78 -6.11 -2.68 -11.41
CA ASN A 78 -7.34 -3.46 -11.29
C ASN A 78 -8.45 -2.90 -12.18
N GLN A 79 -8.62 -1.57 -12.20
CA GLN A 79 -9.62 -0.92 -13.04
C GLN A 79 -9.28 -1.04 -14.54
N GLN A 80 -8.02 -0.83 -14.92
CA GLN A 80 -7.57 -0.97 -16.31
C GLN A 80 -7.77 -2.39 -16.86
N LEU A 81 -7.64 -3.40 -15.99
CA LEU A 81 -7.81 -4.80 -16.34
C LEU A 81 -9.24 -5.32 -16.09
N GLY A 82 -10.14 -4.49 -15.55
CA GLY A 82 -11.52 -4.89 -15.22
C GLY A 82 -11.62 -6.01 -14.18
N LEU A 83 -10.62 -6.16 -13.30
CA LEU A 83 -10.54 -7.29 -12.35
C LEU A 83 -11.47 -7.13 -11.14
N GLN A 84 -11.78 -5.89 -10.76
CA GLN A 84 -12.62 -5.59 -9.60
C GLN A 84 -13.57 -4.44 -9.95
N PRO A 85 -14.60 -4.70 -10.78
CA PRO A 85 -15.56 -3.68 -11.16
C PRO A 85 -16.42 -3.29 -9.96
N ASP A 86 -16.76 -2.00 -9.88
CA ASP A 86 -17.72 -1.53 -8.89
C ASP A 86 -19.10 -2.17 -9.13
N PRO A 87 -19.82 -2.55 -8.07
CA PRO A 87 -21.18 -3.02 -8.21
C PRO A 87 -22.05 -1.90 -8.81
N PRO A 88 -23.02 -2.25 -9.69
CA PRO A 88 -23.92 -1.26 -10.26
C PRO A 88 -24.75 -0.60 -9.16
N GLN A 89 -25.15 0.67 -9.37
CA GLN A 89 -25.87 1.43 -8.37
C GLN A 89 -27.23 0.80 -8.00
N GLU A 90 -27.84 0.04 -8.92
CA GLU A 90 -29.08 -0.70 -8.65
C GLU A 90 -28.88 -1.89 -7.69
N ALA A 91 -27.64 -2.35 -7.47
CA ALA A 91 -27.33 -3.41 -6.52
C ALA A 91 -27.30 -2.93 -5.05
N LEU A 92 -27.52 -1.64 -4.81
CA LEU A 92 -27.59 -1.07 -3.46
C LEU A 92 -29.02 -1.16 -2.89
N PRO A 93 -29.17 -1.50 -1.59
CA PRO A 93 -28.12 -1.79 -0.62
C PRO A 93 -27.55 -3.21 -0.76
N LEU A 94 -26.21 -3.33 -0.63
CA LEU A 94 -25.52 -4.61 -0.65
C LEU A 94 -26.05 -5.53 0.47
N THR A 95 -26.47 -6.73 0.12
CA THR A 95 -26.93 -7.74 1.08
C THR A 95 -25.74 -8.51 1.64
N LEU A 96 -25.74 -8.71 2.96
CA LEU A 96 -24.71 -9.53 3.60
C LEU A 96 -24.96 -11.01 3.28
N PRO A 97 -23.95 -11.75 2.80
CA PRO A 97 -24.10 -13.17 2.54
C PRO A 97 -24.32 -13.93 3.85
N LEU A 98 -25.06 -15.04 3.79
CA LEU A 98 -25.21 -15.94 4.92
C LEU A 98 -23.84 -16.54 5.25
N ILE A 99 -23.48 -16.51 6.54
CA ILE A 99 -22.23 -17.13 7.01
C ILE A 99 -22.44 -18.64 7.06
N ASP A 100 -21.89 -19.35 6.08
CA ASP A 100 -21.89 -20.80 6.03
C ASP A 100 -20.46 -21.38 6.16
N GLY A 101 -20.36 -22.70 6.29
CA GLY A 101 -19.08 -23.38 6.42
C GLY A 101 -18.19 -23.23 5.18
N ALA A 102 -18.79 -23.06 3.99
CA ALA A 102 -18.06 -22.88 2.75
C ALA A 102 -17.39 -21.50 2.70
N LEU A 103 -18.12 -20.43 3.02
CA LEU A 103 -17.62 -19.07 3.13
C LEU A 103 -16.51 -18.96 4.18
N LEU A 104 -16.69 -19.61 5.33
CA LEU A 104 -15.66 -19.65 6.37
C LEU A 104 -14.39 -20.35 5.90
N THR A 105 -14.52 -21.54 5.31
CA THR A 105 -13.39 -22.32 4.78
C THR A 105 -12.64 -21.53 3.70
N ARG A 106 -13.39 -20.90 2.79
CA ARG A 106 -12.83 -20.05 1.73
C ARG A 106 -12.08 -18.85 2.30
N SER A 107 -12.65 -18.19 3.31
CA SER A 107 -12.03 -17.04 3.97
C SER A 107 -10.73 -17.41 4.68
N ILE A 108 -10.70 -18.56 5.36
CA ILE A 108 -9.48 -19.09 5.99
C ILE A 108 -8.43 -19.41 4.92
N MET A 109 -8.83 -20.05 3.81
CA MET A 109 -7.89 -20.38 2.73
C MET A 109 -7.32 -19.12 2.06
N ARG A 110 -8.14 -18.09 1.84
CA ARG A 110 -7.68 -16.77 1.39
C ARG A 110 -6.68 -16.16 2.37
N LEU A 111 -6.97 -16.19 3.67
CA LEU A 111 -6.05 -15.65 4.68
C LEU A 111 -4.70 -16.36 4.64
N LEU A 112 -4.69 -17.69 4.63
CA LEU A 112 -3.45 -18.48 4.61
C LEU A 112 -2.64 -18.24 3.34
N VAL A 113 -3.27 -18.32 2.18
CA VAL A 113 -2.60 -18.10 0.88
C VAL A 113 -2.13 -16.65 0.75
N GLY A 114 -2.99 -15.68 1.09
CA GLY A 114 -2.66 -14.26 1.03
C GLY A 114 -1.47 -13.92 1.93
N VAL A 115 -1.48 -14.35 3.19
CA VAL A 115 -0.35 -14.12 4.12
C VAL A 115 0.92 -14.78 3.59
N ALA A 116 0.85 -16.03 3.09
CA ALA A 116 2.01 -16.71 2.54
C ALA A 116 2.64 -15.93 1.37
N VAL A 117 1.82 -15.45 0.42
CA VAL A 117 2.27 -14.64 -0.72
C VAL A 117 2.87 -13.32 -0.24
N LEU A 118 2.22 -12.60 0.68
CA LEU A 118 2.72 -11.32 1.18
C LEU A 118 4.04 -11.47 1.94
N LEU A 119 4.20 -12.54 2.74
CA LEU A 119 5.47 -12.83 3.42
C LEU A 119 6.58 -13.17 2.42
N ALA A 120 6.27 -13.94 1.38
CA ALA A 120 7.23 -14.26 0.30
C ALA A 120 7.67 -13.00 -0.45
N VAL A 121 6.72 -12.14 -0.87
CA VAL A 121 7.01 -10.86 -1.52
C VAL A 121 7.84 -9.97 -0.59
N ARG A 122 7.47 -9.86 0.68
CA ARG A 122 8.23 -9.06 1.66
C ARG A 122 9.65 -9.55 1.82
N ALA A 123 9.86 -10.87 1.91
CA ALA A 123 11.18 -11.46 2.04
C ALA A 123 12.04 -11.23 0.78
N ALA A 124 11.47 -11.45 -0.41
CA ALA A 124 12.13 -11.19 -1.68
C ALA A 124 12.50 -9.72 -1.85
N MET A 125 11.55 -8.81 -1.61
CA MET A 125 11.79 -7.38 -1.70
C MET A 125 12.81 -6.90 -0.68
N LYS A 126 12.85 -7.46 0.53
CA LYS A 126 13.88 -7.12 1.52
C LYS A 126 15.29 -7.47 1.02
N ALA A 127 15.44 -8.60 0.32
CA ALA A 127 16.72 -9.02 -0.24
C ALA A 127 17.18 -8.11 -1.40
N VAL A 128 16.26 -7.56 -2.19
CA VAL A 128 16.57 -6.74 -3.37
C VAL A 128 16.63 -5.23 -3.06
N ALA A 129 15.74 -4.74 -2.21
CA ALA A 129 15.56 -3.30 -1.94
C ALA A 129 16.77 -2.66 -1.27
N ILE A 130 17.47 -3.37 -0.38
CA ILE A 130 18.63 -2.82 0.33
C ILE A 130 19.81 -2.64 -0.64
N PRO A 131 20.28 -3.67 -1.39
CA PRO A 131 21.33 -3.48 -2.38
C PRO A 131 20.99 -2.41 -3.42
N LEU A 132 19.73 -2.37 -3.87
CA LEU A 132 19.29 -1.36 -4.83
C LEU A 132 19.35 0.05 -4.26
N ALA A 133 18.85 0.26 -3.03
CA ALA A 133 18.94 1.55 -2.35
C ALA A 133 20.41 1.97 -2.13
N CYS A 134 21.27 1.05 -1.70
CA CYS A 134 22.70 1.31 -1.54
C CYS A 134 23.33 1.77 -2.86
N LYS A 135 23.01 1.09 -3.98
CA LYS A 135 23.49 1.45 -5.31
C LYS A 135 22.98 2.82 -5.78
N ILE A 136 21.71 3.15 -5.52
CA ILE A 136 21.10 4.44 -5.90
C ILE A 136 21.76 5.60 -5.15
N PHE A 137 22.06 5.44 -3.86
CA PHE A 137 22.63 6.50 -3.02
C PHE A 137 24.16 6.43 -2.89
N GLY A 138 24.83 5.51 -3.60
CA GLY A 138 26.29 5.35 -3.54
C GLY A 138 26.84 4.94 -2.16
N VAL A 139 26.04 4.24 -1.36
CA VAL A 139 26.41 3.77 -0.02
C VAL A 139 26.99 2.35 -0.10
N PRO A 140 28.10 2.02 0.60
CA PRO A 140 28.64 0.66 0.63
C PRO A 140 27.61 -0.35 1.16
N SER A 141 27.40 -1.45 0.43
CA SER A 141 26.43 -2.50 0.80
C SER A 141 27.00 -3.59 1.73
N ASP A 142 28.28 -3.51 2.10
CA ASP A 142 28.99 -4.56 2.86
C ASP A 142 28.41 -4.76 4.26
N ASP A 143 27.88 -3.70 4.87
CA ASP A 143 27.20 -3.76 6.15
C ASP A 143 25.80 -3.15 6.04
N VAL A 144 24.81 -4.03 5.86
CA VAL A 144 23.39 -3.68 5.79
C VAL A 144 22.95 -2.84 7.00
N ARG A 145 23.49 -3.08 8.20
CA ARG A 145 23.11 -2.31 9.39
C ARG A 145 23.61 -0.87 9.29
N LYS A 146 24.83 -0.65 8.82
CA LYS A 146 25.39 0.69 8.58
C LYS A 146 24.72 1.39 7.40
N ALA A 147 24.43 0.67 6.32
CA ALA A 147 23.73 1.24 5.17
C ALA A 147 22.35 1.80 5.58
N ARG A 148 21.60 1.07 6.42
CA ARG A 148 20.29 1.51 6.94
C ARG A 148 20.34 2.67 7.94
N GLN A 149 21.52 3.08 8.40
CA GLN A 149 21.65 4.32 9.20
C GLN A 149 21.50 5.57 8.32
N HIS A 150 21.70 5.45 7.00
CA HIS A 150 21.47 6.55 6.07
C HIS A 150 19.97 6.72 5.85
N ALA A 151 19.43 7.89 6.21
CA ALA A 151 18.00 8.18 6.13
C ALA A 151 17.40 7.93 4.74
N GLN A 152 18.14 8.25 3.67
CA GLN A 152 17.74 8.04 2.28
C GLN A 152 17.63 6.56 1.92
N VAL A 153 18.60 5.74 2.35
CA VAL A 153 18.61 4.28 2.13
C VAL A 153 17.44 3.64 2.87
N GLU A 154 17.22 4.02 4.12
CA GLU A 154 16.14 3.48 4.93
C GLU A 154 14.76 3.87 4.39
N LEU A 155 14.61 5.12 3.93
CA LEU A 155 13.38 5.58 3.30
C LEU A 155 13.09 4.80 2.01
N ALA A 156 14.07 4.69 1.11
CA ALA A 156 13.88 3.97 -0.15
C ALA A 156 13.62 2.48 0.07
N TYR A 157 14.32 1.86 1.02
CA TYR A 157 14.05 0.48 1.45
C TYR A 157 12.60 0.31 1.90
N ARG A 158 12.11 1.14 2.81
CA ARG A 158 10.73 1.07 3.31
C ARG A 158 9.73 1.30 2.17
N PHE A 159 9.98 2.29 1.33
CA PHE A 159 9.08 2.64 0.23
C PHE A 159 8.94 1.49 -0.77
N MET A 160 10.06 0.89 -1.18
CA MET A 160 10.05 -0.26 -2.09
C MET A 160 9.38 -1.48 -1.46
N VAL A 161 9.77 -1.88 -0.26
CA VAL A 161 9.23 -3.10 0.36
C VAL A 161 7.74 -2.98 0.63
N TYR A 162 7.32 -1.92 1.33
CA TYR A 162 5.92 -1.81 1.77
C TYR A 162 5.00 -1.36 0.64
N GLY A 163 5.48 -0.55 -0.31
CA GLY A 163 4.73 -0.24 -1.52
C GLY A 163 4.46 -1.48 -2.37
N THR A 164 5.46 -2.32 -2.61
CA THR A 164 5.25 -3.58 -3.35
C THR A 164 4.37 -4.57 -2.59
N VAL A 165 4.51 -4.70 -1.27
CA VAL A 165 3.63 -5.56 -0.48
C VAL A 165 2.18 -5.10 -0.57
N ALA A 166 1.92 -3.80 -0.44
CA ALA A 166 0.57 -3.24 -0.57
C ALA A 166 -0.01 -3.43 -1.97
N TYR A 167 0.81 -3.19 -3.00
CA TYR A 167 0.45 -3.44 -4.39
C TYR A 167 0.08 -4.92 -4.61
N CYS A 168 0.90 -5.85 -4.11
CA CYS A 168 0.61 -7.28 -4.19
C CYS A 168 -0.67 -7.66 -3.42
N CYS A 169 -0.92 -7.04 -2.27
CA CYS A 169 -2.13 -7.27 -1.49
C CYS A 169 -3.40 -6.85 -2.25
N ALA A 170 -3.37 -5.71 -2.94
CA ALA A 170 -4.52 -5.16 -3.64
C ALA A 170 -4.72 -5.71 -5.06
N PHE A 171 -3.67 -6.17 -5.74
CA PHE A 171 -3.74 -6.68 -7.12
C PHE A 171 -3.38 -8.17 -7.23
N LEU A 172 -2.16 -8.54 -6.87
CA LEU A 172 -1.62 -9.88 -7.15
C LEU A 172 -2.36 -10.97 -6.37
N VAL A 173 -2.63 -10.74 -5.08
CA VAL A 173 -3.29 -11.72 -4.21
C VAL A 173 -4.73 -11.99 -4.66
N PRO A 174 -5.60 -10.98 -4.90
CA PRO A 174 -6.92 -11.20 -5.49
C PRO A 174 -6.87 -11.92 -6.85
N LEU A 175 -5.91 -11.56 -7.71
CA LEU A 175 -5.74 -12.22 -9.00
C LEU A 175 -5.39 -13.72 -8.83
N LEU A 176 -4.50 -14.05 -7.90
CA LEU A 176 -4.18 -15.44 -7.54
C LEU A 176 -5.40 -16.18 -6.98
N PHE A 177 -6.23 -15.52 -6.17
CA PHE A 177 -7.49 -16.10 -5.72
C PHE A 177 -8.41 -16.44 -6.89
N GLY A 178 -8.49 -15.60 -7.91
CA GLY A 178 -9.20 -15.90 -9.16
C GLY A 178 -8.71 -17.22 -9.79
N PHE A 179 -7.40 -17.38 -9.97
CA PHE A 179 -6.81 -18.59 -10.55
C PHE A 179 -6.99 -19.85 -9.71
N LEU A 180 -7.04 -19.73 -8.38
CA LEU A 180 -7.19 -20.85 -7.46
C LEU A 180 -8.66 -21.22 -7.16
N GLY A 181 -9.64 -20.62 -7.85
CA GLY A 181 -11.07 -20.85 -7.58
C GLY A 181 -11.54 -20.24 -6.24
N LEU A 182 -10.79 -19.26 -5.75
CA LEU A 182 -10.83 -18.74 -4.40
C LEU A 182 -11.49 -17.35 -4.33
N SER A 183 -11.85 -16.72 -5.46
CA SER A 183 -12.44 -15.36 -5.62
C SER A 183 -13.91 -15.18 -5.25
#